data_AF-A0A1X0IR26-F1
#
_entry.id   AF-A0A1X0IR26-F1
#
_cell.length_a   1.000
_cell.length_b   1.000
_cell.length_c   1.000
_cell.angle_alpha   90.00
_cell.angle_beta   90.00
_cell.angle_gamma   90.00
#
_symmetry.space_group_name_H-M   'P 1'
#
loop_
_entity.id
_entity.type
_entity.pdbx_description
1 polymer ?
#
loop_
_entity_poly.entity_id
_entity_poly.type
_entity_poly.pdbx_seq_one_letter_code
_entity_poly.pdbx_strand_id
1 'polypeptide(L)'
;MARDERGVATVLASVLIASLAAITVAGVQVGSAVVARHRAQAGADMAALAAAMWLPQGAETACRQAAAVSRAMGATLSGCDVDELDIVIHVDIATGRLLGGRAHAAARAGPLDAR
;
A
#
# COMPACT_ATOMS: atom_id res chain seq x y z
N MET A 1 24.76 23.31 45.17
CA MET A 1 25.22 22.35 44.15
C MET A 1 24.22 21.22 43.84
N ALA A 2 23.59 20.54 44.82
CA ALA A 2 22.66 19.42 44.54
C ALA A 2 21.32 19.76 43.83
N ARG A 3 21.08 21.02 43.46
CA ARG A 3 19.86 21.49 42.79
C ARG A 3 20.07 21.62 41.27
N ASP A 4 21.28 21.96 40.82
CA ASP A 4 21.66 21.98 39.41
C ASP A 4 21.72 20.57 38.82
N GLU A 5 22.29 19.59 39.54
CA GLU A 5 22.38 18.20 39.06
C GLU A 5 21.00 17.55 38.89
N ARG A 6 20.04 17.85 39.77
CA ARG A 6 18.65 17.37 39.64
C ARG A 6 17.92 18.04 38.47
N GLY A 7 18.19 19.32 38.23
CA GLY A 7 17.67 20.03 37.05
C GLY A 7 18.25 19.45 35.75
N VAL A 8 19.57 19.32 35.67
CA VAL A 8 20.29 18.73 34.52
C VAL A 8 19.87 17.29 34.28
N ALA A 9 19.74 16.47 35.31
CA ALA A 9 19.26 15.08 35.18
C ALA A 9 17.84 15.00 34.63
N THR A 10 16.95 15.91 35.06
CA THR A 10 15.56 15.96 34.58
C THR A 10 15.50 16.43 33.13
N VAL A 11 16.34 17.39 32.74
CA VAL A 11 16.45 17.88 31.36
C VAL A 11 17.01 16.78 30.45
N LEU A 12 18.05 16.07 30.87
CA LEU A 12 18.60 14.94 30.11
C LEU A 12 17.55 13.83 29.96
N ALA A 13 16.83 13.48 31.03
CA ALA A 13 15.77 12.49 30.97
C ALA A 13 14.64 12.90 30.02
N SER A 14 14.20 14.16 30.06
CA SER A 14 13.14 14.65 29.17
C SER A 14 13.59 14.67 27.70
N VAL A 15 14.84 15.06 27.43
CA VAL A 15 15.42 15.01 26.08
C VAL A 15 15.53 13.57 25.56
N LEU A 16 15.97 12.62 26.38
CA LEU A 16 16.04 11.21 25.99
C LEU A 16 14.65 10.63 25.71
N ILE A 17 13.66 10.91 26.56
CA ILE A 17 12.27 10.48 26.37
C ILE A 17 11.70 11.09 25.09
N ALA A 18 11.90 12.40 24.86
CA ALA A 18 11.45 13.08 23.65
C ALA A 18 12.12 12.50 22.40
N SER A 19 13.40 12.16 22.47
CA SER A 19 14.15 11.55 21.35
C SER A 19 13.63 10.15 21.03
N LEU A 20 13.43 9.31 22.06
CA LEU A 20 12.84 7.97 21.87
C LEU A 20 11.44 8.05 21.29
N ALA A 21 10.60 8.95 21.83
CA ALA A 21 9.25 9.18 21.31
C ALA A 21 9.29 9.63 19.83
N ALA A 22 10.20 10.54 19.46
CA ALA A 22 10.37 10.99 18.09
C ALA A 22 10.77 9.84 17.15
N ILE A 23 11.72 8.99 17.57
CA ILE A 23 12.13 7.80 16.80
C ILE A 23 10.97 6.82 16.65
N THR A 24 10.21 6.55 17.71
CA THR A 24 9.04 5.67 17.64
C THR A 24 7.99 6.22 16.68
N VAL A 25 7.66 7.51 16.76
CA VAL A 25 6.71 8.14 15.84
C VAL A 25 7.21 8.06 14.39
N ALA A 26 8.48 8.35 14.14
CA ALA A 26 9.08 8.20 12.81
C ALA A 26 8.97 6.75 12.30
N GLY A 27 9.25 5.77 13.16
CA GLY A 27 9.11 4.35 12.84
C GLY A 27 7.67 3.96 12.50
N VAL A 28 6.67 4.47 13.24
CA VAL A 28 5.25 4.26 12.94
C VAL A 28 4.86 4.86 11.57
N GLN A 29 5.37 6.04 11.24
CA GLN A 29 5.11 6.68 9.94
C GLN A 29 5.70 5.85 8.77
N VAL A 30 6.93 5.36 8.92
CA VAL A 30 7.55 4.50 7.89
C VAL A 30 6.83 3.16 7.79
N GLY A 31 6.53 2.51 8.92
CA GLY A 31 5.85 1.22 8.96
C GLY A 31 4.46 1.27 8.33
N SER A 32 3.69 2.32 8.61
CA SER A 32 2.38 2.52 8.00
C SER A 32 2.44 2.78 6.49
N ALA A 33 3.47 3.50 6.01
CA ALA A 33 3.73 3.66 4.57
C ALA A 33 3.97 2.31 3.88
N VAL A 34 4.85 1.49 4.47
CA VAL A 34 5.24 0.18 3.93
C VAL A 34 4.06 -0.78 3.90
N VAL A 35 3.28 -0.85 4.99
CA VAL A 35 2.08 -1.69 5.05
C VAL A 35 1.04 -1.26 4.01
N ALA A 36 0.85 0.04 3.82
CA ALA A 36 -0.07 0.55 2.81
C ALA A 36 0.36 0.15 1.39
N ARG A 37 1.66 0.24 1.08
CA ARG A 37 2.21 -0.19 -0.22
C ARG A 37 2.05 -1.69 -0.44
N HIS A 38 2.35 -2.52 0.56
CA HIS A 38 2.18 -3.97 0.45
C HIS A 38 0.73 -4.39 0.25
N ARG A 39 -0.21 -3.74 0.95
CA ARG A 39 -1.63 -3.99 0.75
C ARG A 39 -2.10 -3.59 -0.65
N ALA A 40 -1.61 -2.48 -1.17
CA ALA A 40 -1.91 -2.05 -2.54
C ALA A 40 -1.42 -3.07 -3.56
N GLN A 41 -0.19 -3.58 -3.39
CA GLN A 41 0.38 -4.59 -4.28
C GLN A 41 -0.38 -5.92 -4.22
N ALA A 42 -0.64 -6.44 -3.01
CA ALA A 42 -1.40 -7.68 -2.85
C ALA A 42 -2.83 -7.58 -3.43
N GLY A 43 -3.46 -6.41 -3.34
CA GLY A 43 -4.74 -6.14 -3.97
C GLY A 43 -4.67 -6.12 -5.50
N ALA A 44 -3.62 -5.51 -6.06
CA ALA A 44 -3.37 -5.52 -7.50
C ALA A 44 -3.15 -6.95 -8.02
N ASP A 45 -2.33 -7.75 -7.33
CA ASP A 45 -2.00 -9.13 -7.73
C ASP A 45 -3.25 -10.02 -7.77
N MET A 46 -4.10 -9.96 -6.75
CA MET A 46 -5.35 -10.73 -6.75
C MET A 46 -6.35 -10.23 -7.80
N ALA A 47 -6.41 -8.92 -8.05
CA ALA A 47 -7.26 -8.36 -9.09
C ALA A 47 -6.78 -8.78 -10.50
N ALA A 48 -5.47 -8.81 -10.74
CA ALA A 48 -4.88 -9.27 -12.00
C ALA A 48 -5.14 -10.77 -12.25
N LEU A 49 -4.96 -11.62 -11.23
CA LEU A 49 -5.27 -13.05 -11.33
C LEU A 49 -6.76 -13.30 -11.55
N ALA A 50 -7.63 -12.55 -10.86
CA ALA A 50 -9.07 -12.63 -11.09
C ALA A 50 -9.42 -12.21 -12.51
N ALA A 51 -8.80 -11.16 -13.03
CA ALA A 51 -9.06 -10.74 -14.39
C ALA A 51 -8.58 -11.77 -15.42
N ALA A 52 -7.38 -12.34 -15.24
CA ALA A 52 -6.84 -13.38 -16.09
C ALA A 52 -7.73 -14.64 -16.12
N MET A 53 -8.29 -15.04 -14.97
CA MET A 53 -9.21 -16.18 -14.88
C MET A 53 -10.50 -15.96 -15.69
N TRP A 54 -10.97 -14.71 -15.78
CA TRP A 54 -12.22 -14.36 -16.46
C TRP A 54 -12.03 -13.83 -17.88
N LEU A 55 -10.77 -13.72 -18.33
CA LEU A 55 -10.40 -13.25 -19.67
C LEU A 55 -11.03 -14.08 -20.80
N PRO A 56 -11.19 -15.42 -20.71
CA PRO A 56 -11.85 -16.19 -21.76
C PRO A 56 -13.35 -15.90 -21.89
N GLN A 57 -13.96 -15.20 -20.93
CA GLN A 57 -15.36 -14.72 -20.99
C GLN A 57 -15.46 -13.28 -21.52
N GLY A 58 -14.35 -12.69 -21.96
CA GLY A 58 -14.25 -11.36 -22.54
C GLY A 58 -13.65 -10.32 -21.60
N ALA A 59 -12.98 -9.32 -22.20
CA ALA A 59 -12.28 -8.24 -21.50
C ALA A 59 -13.17 -7.46 -20.51
N GLU A 60 -14.43 -7.20 -20.89
CA GLU A 60 -15.37 -6.49 -20.02
C GLU A 60 -15.69 -7.29 -18.74
N THR A 61 -15.87 -8.60 -18.86
CA THR A 61 -16.11 -9.49 -17.72
C THR A 61 -14.89 -9.59 -16.83
N ALA A 62 -13.69 -9.69 -17.41
CA ALA A 62 -12.42 -9.67 -16.69
C ALA A 62 -12.24 -8.38 -15.88
N CYS A 63 -12.40 -7.21 -16.50
CA CYS A 63 -12.26 -5.93 -15.82
C CYS A 63 -13.32 -5.73 -14.72
N ARG A 64 -14.57 -6.18 -14.96
CA ARG A 64 -15.63 -6.13 -13.95
C ARG A 64 -15.28 -6.98 -12.73
N GLN A 65 -14.72 -8.17 -12.95
CA GLN A 65 -14.29 -9.04 -11.86
C GLN A 65 -13.07 -8.46 -11.12
N ALA A 66 -12.10 -7.91 -11.85
CA ALA A 66 -10.97 -7.19 -11.27
C ALA A 66 -11.46 -6.06 -10.34
N ALA A 67 -12.42 -5.25 -10.80
CA ALA A 67 -13.03 -4.20 -9.99
C ALA A 67 -13.71 -4.73 -8.73
N ALA A 68 -14.40 -5.87 -8.81
CA ALA A 68 -15.03 -6.50 -7.65
C ALA A 68 -13.99 -6.93 -6.60
N VAL A 69 -12.89 -7.55 -7.05
CA VAL A 69 -11.78 -7.96 -6.18
C VAL A 69 -11.04 -6.75 -5.60
N SER A 70 -10.75 -5.73 -6.41
CA SER A 70 -10.13 -4.48 -5.91
C SER A 70 -10.96 -3.86 -4.80
N ARG A 71 -12.29 -3.76 -4.97
CA ARG A 71 -13.19 -3.22 -3.94
C ARG A 71 -13.18 -4.07 -2.66
N ALA A 72 -13.19 -5.39 -2.79
CA ALA A 72 -13.09 -6.30 -1.64
C ALA A 72 -11.77 -6.10 -0.86
N MET A 73 -10.71 -5.72 -1.56
CA MET A 73 -9.40 -5.40 -0.98
C MET A 73 -9.29 -3.97 -0.43
N GLY A 74 -10.37 -3.18 -0.48
CA GLY A 74 -10.35 -1.77 -0.07
C GLY A 74 -9.58 -0.87 -1.05
N ALA A 75 -9.39 -1.33 -2.29
CA ALA A 75 -8.77 -0.60 -3.36
C ALA A 75 -9.79 -0.15 -4.41
N THR A 76 -9.50 0.96 -5.09
CA THR A 76 -10.28 1.40 -6.25
C THR A 76 -9.51 1.07 -7.52
N LEU A 77 -10.15 0.36 -8.45
CA LEU A 77 -9.59 0.12 -9.78
C LEU A 77 -9.43 1.46 -10.51
N SER A 78 -8.20 1.82 -10.87
CA SER A 78 -7.86 3.05 -11.60
C SER A 78 -7.56 2.81 -13.07
N GLY A 79 -7.31 1.55 -13.47
CA GLY A 79 -7.10 1.16 -14.86
C GLY A 79 -7.18 -0.36 -15.06
N CYS A 80 -7.65 -0.77 -16.23
CA CYS A 80 -7.69 -2.16 -16.68
C CYS A 80 -7.28 -2.15 -18.15
N ASP A 81 -6.07 -2.61 -18.44
CA ASP A 81 -5.53 -2.68 -19.80
C ASP A 81 -5.41 -4.15 -20.20
N VAL A 82 -6.02 -4.52 -21.33
CA VAL A 82 -6.12 -5.89 -21.82
C VAL A 82 -5.51 -5.94 -23.21
N ASP A 83 -4.45 -6.72 -23.36
CA ASP A 83 -3.79 -7.00 -24.63
C ASP A 83 -3.77 -8.51 -24.87
N GLU A 84 -4.73 -8.99 -25.67
CA GLU A 84 -4.93 -10.41 -26.01
C GLU A 84 -5.07 -11.33 -24.78
N LEU A 85 -3.96 -11.91 -24.30
CA LEU A 85 -3.88 -12.79 -23.12
C LEU A 85 -3.13 -12.15 -21.94
N ASP A 86 -2.68 -10.91 -22.11
CA ASP A 86 -2.00 -10.12 -21.09
C ASP A 86 -2.95 -9.08 -20.52
N ILE A 87 -2.97 -8.95 -19.20
CA ILE A 87 -3.78 -7.94 -18.53
C ILE A 87 -2.99 -7.22 -17.45
N VAL A 88 -3.08 -5.89 -17.45
CA VAL A 88 -2.48 -5.01 -16.44
C VAL A 88 -3.60 -4.32 -15.66
N ILE A 89 -3.61 -4.55 -14.35
CA ILE A 89 -4.57 -3.97 -13.43
C ILE A 89 -3.88 -2.90 -12.58
N HIS A 90 -4.45 -1.69 -12.59
CA HIS A 90 -4.01 -0.57 -11.76
C HIS A 90 -5.03 -0.34 -10.65
N VAL A 91 -4.54 -0.24 -9.41
CA VAL A 91 -5.37 0.01 -8.23
C VAL A 91 -4.79 1.11 -7.37
N ASP A 92 -5.68 1.81 -6.67
CA ASP A 92 -5.33 2.82 -5.70
C ASP A 92 -5.91 2.48 -4.33
N ILE A 93 -5.12 2.64 -3.27
CA ILE A 93 -5.58 2.52 -1.88
C ILE A 93 -5.40 3.86 -1.17
N ALA A 94 -6.42 4.32 -0.47
CA ALA A 94 -6.30 5.50 0.40
C ALA A 94 -5.44 5.18 1.63
N THR A 95 -4.36 5.91 1.88
CA THR A 95 -3.42 5.63 2.98
C THR A 95 -3.81 6.29 4.32
N GLY A 96 -5.08 6.67 4.46
CA GLY A 96 -5.64 7.24 5.69
C GLY A 96 -5.11 8.64 6.02
N ARG A 97 -5.68 9.26 7.06
CA ARG A 97 -5.38 10.65 7.48
C ARG A 97 -3.93 10.86 7.91
N LEU A 98 -3.24 9.80 8.34
CA LEU A 98 -1.90 9.85 8.91
C LEU A 98 -0.80 10.10 7.86
N LEU A 99 -0.99 9.59 6.63
CA LEU A 99 -0.08 9.82 5.49
C LEU A 99 -0.68 10.71 4.41
N GLY A 100 -2.00 10.97 4.44
CA GLY A 100 -2.66 11.95 3.58
C GLY A 100 -2.59 11.66 2.08
N GLY A 101 -2.27 10.43 1.68
CA GLY A 101 -1.98 10.08 0.28
C GLY A 101 -2.82 8.93 -0.28
N ARG A 102 -2.54 8.60 -1.53
CA ARG A 102 -3.01 7.39 -2.21
C ARG A 102 -1.79 6.55 -2.55
N ALA A 103 -1.83 5.26 -2.24
CA ALA A 103 -0.85 4.29 -2.68
C ALA A 103 -1.33 3.70 -4.01
N HIS A 104 -0.54 3.89 -5.06
CA HIS A 104 -0.78 3.33 -6.37
C HIS A 104 0.00 2.02 -6.52
N ALA A 105 -0.66 0.99 -7.06
CA ALA A 105 -0.06 -0.30 -7.38
C ALA A 105 -0.56 -0.80 -8.73
N ALA A 106 0.27 -1.57 -9.40
CA ALA A 106 -0.09 -2.23 -10.65
C ALA A 106 0.44 -3.66 -10.65
N ALA A 107 -0.34 -4.57 -11.24
CA ALA A 107 0.03 -5.96 -11.41
C ALA A 107 -0.34 -6.43 -12.81
N ARG A 108 0.55 -7.21 -13.42
CA ARG A 108 0.40 -7.80 -14.75
C ARG A 108 0.15 -9.30 -14.60
N ALA A 109 -0.80 -9.83 -15.34
CA ALA A 109 -1.04 -11.26 -15.49
C ALA A 109 -1.11 -11.62 -16.97
N GLY A 110 -0.10 -12.34 -17.46
CA GLY A 110 -0.01 -12.77 -18.85
C GLY A 110 1.04 -13.88 -19.01
N PRO A 111 1.06 -14.60 -20.14
CA PRO A 111 2.04 -15.65 -20.40
C PRO A 111 3.47 -15.09 -20.42
N LEU A 112 4.43 -15.87 -19.92
CA LEU A 112 5.86 -15.47 -19.87
C LEU A 112 6.51 -15.46 -21.27
N ASP A 113 5.84 -16.05 -22.28
CA ASP A 113 6.41 -16.38 -23.58
C ASP A 113 5.71 -15.68 -24.77
N ALA A 114 4.84 -14.68 -24.53
CA ALA A 114 4.31 -13.85 -25.62
C ALA A 114 5.41 -12.88 -26.09
N ARG A 115 6.27 -13.36 -26.99
CA ARG A 115 7.27 -12.57 -27.71
C ARG A 115 7.09 -12.75 -29.21
#